data_AF-A0A5A9ZIG5-F1
#
_entry.id   AF-A0A5A9ZIG5-F1
#
_cell.length_a   1.000
_cell.length_b   1.000
_cell.length_c   1.000
_cell.angle_alpha   90.00
_cell.angle_beta   90.00
_cell.angle_gamma   90.00
#
_symmetry.space_group_name_H-M   'P 1'
#
loop_
_entity.id
_entity.type
_entity.pdbx_description
1 polymer ?
#
loop_
_entity_poly.entity_id
_entity_poly.type
_entity_poly.pdbx_seq_one_letter_code
_entity_poly.pdbx_strand_id
1 'polypeptide(L)' 'MANVTREVASCAGRLSRARNHHPDADHSGLERDLITARIAHQAEKLASEAPPLTDAQIQKIVSVIRTAGLQGGGQA' A
#
# COMPACT_ATOMS: atom_id res chain seq x y z
N MET A 1 2.68 -6.90 -7.90
CA MET A 1 2.71 -8.35 -7.57
C MET A 1 4.10 -8.89 -7.25
N ALA A 2 4.93 -9.32 -8.21
CA ALA A 2 6.19 -10.02 -7.90
C ALA A 2 7.19 -9.20 -7.05
N ASN A 3 7.19 -7.88 -7.20
CA ASN A 3 8.09 -6.99 -6.46
C ASN A 3 7.71 -6.87 -4.98
N VAL A 4 6.42 -6.65 -4.66
CA VAL A 4 5.97 -6.45 -3.28
C VAL A 4 5.95 -7.75 -2.47
N THR A 5 5.66 -8.89 -3.12
CA THR A 5 5.82 -10.20 -2.47
C THR A 5 7.28 -10.48 -2.09
N ARG A 6 8.23 -10.10 -2.96
CA ARG A 6 9.68 -10.21 -2.66
C ARG A 6 10.08 -9.31 -1.50
N GLU A 7 9.49 -8.13 -1.40
CA GLU A 7 9.76 -7.17 -0.32
C GLU A 7 9.29 -7.70 1.04
N VAL A 8 8.09 -8.30 1.11
CA VAL A 8 7.61 -8.99 2.33
C VAL A 8 8.57 -10.10 2.76
N ALA A 9 9.02 -10.94 1.81
CA ALA A 9 9.97 -12.02 2.11
C ALA A 9 11.33 -11.50 2.60
N SER A 10 11.81 -10.40 2.00
CA SER A 10 13.05 -9.74 2.41
C SER A 10 12.97 -9.20 3.84
N CYS A 11 11.91 -8.43 4.17
CA CYS A 11 11.69 -7.90 5.52
C CYS A 11 11.55 -9.01 6.57
N ALA A 12 10.82 -10.08 6.25
CA ALA A 12 10.69 -11.24 7.13
C ALA A 12 12.04 -11.94 7.37
N GLY A 13 12.87 -12.09 6.33
CA GLY A 13 14.21 -12.66 6.44
C GLY A 13 15.14 -11.81 7.30
N ARG A 14 15.09 -10.48 7.16
CA ARG A 14 15.87 -9.55 7.99
C ARG A 14 15.46 -9.64 9.46
N LEU A 15 14.15 -9.61 9.76
CA LEU A 15 13.64 -9.75 11.12
C LEU A 15 14.02 -11.11 11.75
N SER A 16 13.88 -12.21 10.99
CA SER A 16 14.24 -13.54 11.47
C SER A 16 15.73 -13.65 11.80
N ARG A 17 16.60 -13.13 10.92
CA ARG A 17 18.05 -13.10 11.18
C ARG A 17 18.38 -12.28 12.42
N ALA A 18 17.77 -11.11 12.58
CA ALA A 18 17.99 -10.24 13.75
C ALA A 18 17.58 -10.93 15.05
N ARG A 19 16.39 -11.53 15.10
CA ARG A 19 15.91 -12.27 16.28
C ARG A 19 16.78 -13.47 16.65
N ASN A 20 17.36 -14.14 15.67
CA ASN A 20 18.22 -15.29 15.92
C ASN A 20 19.62 -14.90 16.43
N HIS A 21 20.19 -13.79 15.96
CA HIS A 21 21.54 -13.36 16.35
C HIS A 21 21.53 -12.45 17.59
N HIS A 22 20.45 -11.71 17.80
CA HIS A 22 20.32 -10.70 18.86
C HIS A 22 18.93 -10.80 19.53
N PRO A 23 18.63 -11.91 20.23
CA PRO A 23 17.27 -12.19 20.70
C PRO A 23 16.70 -11.16 21.68
N ASP A 24 17.55 -10.47 22.44
CA ASP A 24 17.15 -9.49 23.45
C ASP A 24 17.22 -8.03 22.96
N ALA A 25 17.61 -7.82 21.69
CA ALA A 25 17.67 -6.47 21.13
C ALA A 25 16.27 -5.96 20.76
N ASP A 26 16.11 -4.63 20.71
CA ASP A 26 14.88 -4.05 20.16
C ASP A 26 14.80 -4.32 18.64
N HIS A 27 13.67 -4.88 18.22
CA HIS A 27 13.38 -5.21 16.84
C HIS A 27 12.19 -4.42 16.27
N SER A 28 11.64 -3.47 17.04
CA SER A 28 10.44 -2.73 16.69
C SER A 28 10.52 -2.06 15.32
N GLY A 29 11.70 -1.60 14.90
CA GLY A 29 11.94 -1.07 13.55
C GLY A 29 11.72 -2.12 12.45
N LEU A 30 12.33 -3.30 12.58
CA LEU A 30 12.19 -4.39 11.61
C LEU A 30 10.76 -4.96 11.58
N GLU A 31 10.06 -4.94 12.72
CA GLU A 31 8.65 -5.30 12.79
C GLU A 31 7.77 -4.30 12.02
N ARG A 32 7.99 -2.99 12.20
CA ARG A 32 7.29 -1.95 11.44
C ARG A 32 7.55 -2.07 9.93
N ASP A 33 8.79 -2.35 9.53
CA ASP A 33 9.14 -2.57 8.12
C ASP A 33 8.34 -3.75 7.54
N LEU A 34 8.27 -4.87 8.26
CA LEU A 34 7.51 -6.04 7.82
C LEU A 34 6.00 -5.76 7.77
N ILE A 35 5.46 -5.06 8.76
CA ILE A 35 4.03 -4.68 8.79
C ILE A 35 3.72 -3.79 7.58
N THR A 36 4.56 -2.81 7.29
CA THR A 36 4.40 -1.88 6.16
C THR A 36 4.39 -2.63 4.83
N ALA A 37 5.35 -3.55 4.62
CA ALA A 37 5.40 -4.38 3.42
C ALA A 37 4.15 -5.26 3.26
N ARG A 38 3.62 -5.81 4.36
CA ARG A 38 2.38 -6.62 4.35
C ARG A 38 1.15 -5.79 3.99
N ILE A 39 1.03 -4.59 4.53
CA ILE A 39 -0.08 -3.66 4.19
C ILE A 39 -0.03 -3.33 2.70
N ALA A 40 1.15 -2.96 2.18
CA ALA A 40 1.32 -2.65 0.76
C ALA A 40 0.96 -3.85 -0.12
N HIS A 41 1.41 -5.06 0.23
CA HIS A 41 1.07 -6.27 -0.51
C HIS A 41 -0.43 -6.52 -0.53
N GLN A 42 -1.10 -6.39 0.62
CA GLN A 42 -2.53 -6.61 0.73
C GLN A 42 -3.33 -5.55 -0.04
N ALA A 43 -2.88 -4.29 -0.02
CA ALA A 43 -3.49 -3.22 -0.81
C ALA A 43 -3.40 -3.52 -2.32
N GLU A 44 -2.23 -3.92 -2.82
CA GLU A 44 -2.07 -4.34 -4.23
C GLU A 44 -2.97 -5.53 -4.59
N LYS A 45 -3.02 -6.52 -3.70
CA LYS A 45 -3.86 -7.71 -3.90
C LYS A 45 -5.33 -7.31 -4.03
N LEU A 46 -5.85 -6.55 -3.08
CA LEU A 46 -7.23 -6.04 -3.10
C LEU A 46 -7.50 -5.21 -4.35
N ALA A 47 -6.57 -4.35 -4.76
CA ALA A 47 -6.72 -3.56 -5.98
C ALA A 47 -6.76 -4.43 -7.24
N SER A 48 -6.02 -5.54 -7.29
CA SER A 48 -6.03 -6.46 -8.42
C SER A 48 -7.24 -7.39 -8.48
N GLU A 49 -7.78 -7.74 -7.31
CA GLU A 49 -8.95 -8.62 -7.16
C GLU A 49 -10.25 -7.81 -7.21
N ALA A 50 -10.17 -6.48 -7.13
CA ALA A 50 -11.32 -5.61 -7.19
C ALA A 50 -12.03 -5.77 -8.56
N PRO A 51 -13.37 -5.91 -8.55
CA PRO A 51 -14.12 -5.85 -9.80
C PRO A 51 -13.89 -4.49 -10.49
N PRO A 52 -13.94 -4.46 -11.83
CA PRO A 52 -13.83 -3.21 -12.56
C PRO A 52 -14.91 -2.23 -12.10
N LEU A 53 -14.59 -0.94 -12.13
CA LEU A 53 -15.55 0.10 -11.81
C LEU A 53 -16.76 -0.02 -12.75
N THR A 54 -17.94 0.05 -12.17
CA THR A 54 -19.18 0.11 -12.95
C THR A 54 -19.31 1.47 -13.62
N ASP A 55 -20.05 1.55 -14.73
CA ASP A 55 -20.30 2.81 -15.43
C ASP A 55 -20.88 3.89 -14.50
N ALA A 56 -21.78 3.50 -13.59
CA ALA A 56 -22.35 4.41 -12.60
C ALA A 56 -21.28 5.00 -11.65
N GLN A 57 -20.32 4.18 -11.22
CA GLN A 57 -19.20 4.63 -10.39
C GLN A 57 -18.25 5.54 -11.16
N ILE A 58 -17.95 5.20 -12.42
CA ILE A 58 -17.13 6.03 -13.30
C ILE A 58 -17.77 7.40 -13.51
N GLN A 59 -19.07 7.46 -13.82
CA GLN A 59 -19.78 8.73 -13.99
C GLN A 59 -19.75 9.60 -12.72
N LYS A 60 -19.87 8.98 -11.53
CA LYS A 60 -19.75 9.69 -10.26
C LYS A 60 -18.35 10.26 -10.05
N ILE A 61 -17.30 9.48 -10.34
CA ILE A 61 -15.90 9.93 -10.25
C ILE A 61 -15.64 11.09 -11.23
N VAL A 62 -16.08 10.96 -12.48
CA VAL A 62 -15.95 12.00 -13.50
C VAL A 62 -16.65 13.29 -13.07
N SER A 63 -17.85 13.19 -12.51
CA SER A 63 -18.60 14.34 -12.00
C SER A 63 -17.85 15.05 -10.86
N VAL A 64 -17.30 14.30 -9.91
CA VAL A 64 -16.51 14.84 -8.79
C VAL A 64 -15.24 15.52 -9.30
N ILE A 65 -14.49 14.88 -10.19
CA ILE A 65 -13.25 15.45 -10.76
C ILE A 65 -13.56 16.72 -11.55
N ARG A 66 -14.61 16.73 -12.37
CA ARG A 66 -15.02 17.92 -13.12
C ARG A 66 -15.41 19.06 -12.18
N THR A 67 -16.15 18.77 -11.12
CA THR A 67 -16.58 19.76 -10.13
C THR A 67 -15.39 20.32 -9.34
N ALA A 68 -14.44 19.46 -8.94
CA ALA A 68 -13.22 19.88 -8.25
C ALA A 68 -12.27 20.68 -9.17
N GLY A 69 -12.14 20.28 -10.45
CA GLY A 69 -11.35 21.00 -11.45
C GLY A 69 -11.92 22.39 -11.78
N LEU A 70 -13.24 22.58 -11.67
CA LEU A 70 -13.88 23.88 -11.79
C LEU A 70 -13.62 24.80 -10.57
N GLN A 71 -13.28 24.25 -9.41
CA GLN A 71 -12.98 25.02 -8.19
C GLN A 71 -11.49 25.43 -8.08
N GLY A 72 -10.59 24.85 -8.89
CA GLY A 72 -9.15 25.15 -8.88
C GLY A 72 -8.67 26.21 -9.87
N GLY A 73 -9.57 26.79 -10.68
CA GLY A 73 -9.22 27.73 -11.77
C GLY A 73 -9.36 29.22 -11.44
N GLY A 74 -9.45 29.61 -10.17
CA GLY A 74 -9.77 30.99 -9.78
C GLY A 74 -9.03 31.46 -8.54
N GLN A 75 -7.71 31.65 -8.63
CA GLN A 75 -7.00 32.68 -7.87
C GLN A 75 -5.97 33.31 -8.80
N ALA A 76 -6.33 34.49 -9.32
CA ALA A 76 -5.46 35.48 -9.95
C ALA A 76 -5.12 36.56 -8.91
#